data_AF-A0A2A2KBY4-F1
#
_entry.id   AF-A0A2A2KBY4-F1
#
_cell.length_a   1.000
_cell.length_b   1.000
_cell.length_c   1.000
_cell.angle_alpha   90.00
_cell.angle_beta   90.00
_cell.angle_gamma   90.00
#
_symmetry.space_group_name_H-M   'P 1'
#
loop_
_entity.id
_entity.type
_entity.pdbx_description
1 polymer ?
#
loop_
_entity_poly.entity_id
_entity_poly.type
_entity_poly.pdbx_seq_one_letter_code
_entity_poly.pdbx_strand_id
1 'polypeptide(L)'
;MSVSTSLMWKVDSPATCFWRGPLNGKVKLDVPLAHGQRPKVLVDFATADAILKVAPPSLELSQLKGNFSFDIDKGLSGKDISLHAFGKPVSAQITAEGQGQIQTRINASGQVALKALTDWLQYTQPLPASGELPYQLQVTLGSRDNRLIVNSSLKGLAIDLPAPFGKAAGETRDSRFGLTLQGPERRIDGSYADLARFAYAAPADRLAQGRGELLLGTGEASLPSGQGLRVRGRLETLDLAPWQQQMERLAGKDPGGSARQNLQSVDLSIGQLKAFGMDLNQAVIRLLRGGPAWDLRVDSREVIGNARIPDAKTAPMSIRLQSLRLPPADPNEAQAENAPDPLADVDPRKQRAGL
;
A
#
# COMPACT_ATOMS: atom_id res chain seq x y z
N MET A 1 -17.49 14.58 43.24
CA MET A 1 -17.26 13.12 43.26
C MET A 1 -16.90 12.66 41.86
N SER A 2 -15.63 12.34 41.62
CA SER A 2 -15.16 11.83 40.32
C SER A 2 -15.50 10.34 40.25
N VAL A 3 -16.51 9.97 39.47
CA VAL A 3 -16.86 8.56 39.25
C VAL A 3 -16.12 8.10 38.00
N SER A 4 -14.99 7.41 38.21
CA SER A 4 -14.28 6.71 37.14
C SER A 4 -15.13 5.50 36.74
N THR A 5 -15.96 5.65 35.70
CA THR A 5 -16.82 4.58 35.21
C THR A 5 -16.17 3.97 33.97
N SER A 6 -15.61 2.76 34.09
CA SER A 6 -15.25 1.96 32.92
C SER A 6 -16.53 1.45 32.26
N LEU A 7 -16.99 2.13 31.20
CA LEU A 7 -18.01 1.54 30.33
C LEU A 7 -17.32 0.62 29.32
N MET A 8 -17.45 -0.69 29.57
CA MET A 8 -16.94 -1.73 28.70
C MET A 8 -17.99 -2.02 27.62
N TRP A 9 -17.87 -1.36 26.45
CA TRP A 9 -18.75 -1.61 25.31
C TRP A 9 -18.29 -2.88 24.58
N LYS A 10 -18.96 -4.01 24.84
CA LYS A 10 -18.77 -5.26 24.10
C LYS A 10 -19.91 -5.40 23.08
N VAL A 11 -19.77 -4.71 21.96
CA VAL A 11 -20.37 -5.15 20.70
C VAL A 11 -19.41 -6.22 20.15
N ASP A 12 -19.89 -7.29 19.52
CA ASP A 12 -19.11 -8.41 18.95
C ASP A 12 -18.12 -7.98 17.86
N SER A 13 -17.17 -7.14 18.27
CA SER A 13 -16.08 -6.55 17.53
C SER A 13 -14.81 -7.01 18.23
N PRO A 14 -13.77 -7.42 17.49
CA PRO A 14 -12.48 -7.78 18.08
C PRO A 14 -11.74 -6.58 18.70
N ALA A 15 -12.32 -5.38 18.64
CA ALA A 15 -11.74 -4.15 19.17
C ALA A 15 -12.27 -3.83 20.58
N THR A 16 -11.37 -3.65 21.54
CA THR A 16 -11.67 -3.13 22.88
C THR A 16 -11.48 -1.62 22.90
N CYS A 17 -12.51 -0.91 23.37
CA CYS A 17 -12.49 0.54 23.54
C CYS A 17 -12.42 0.92 25.02
N PHE A 18 -11.46 1.75 25.41
CA PHE A 18 -11.35 2.30 26.76
C PHE A 18 -11.55 3.81 26.74
N TRP A 19 -12.45 4.30 27.58
CA TRP A 19 -12.75 5.72 27.75
C TRP A 19 -12.20 6.25 29.06
N ARG A 20 -11.62 7.45 29.05
CA ARG A 20 -11.22 8.19 30.25
C ARG A 20 -11.45 9.67 30.06
N GLY A 21 -12.19 10.30 30.95
CA GLY A 21 -12.46 11.74 30.91
C GLY A 21 -13.87 12.08 31.36
N PRO A 22 -14.23 13.37 31.41
CA PRO A 22 -15.56 13.82 31.77
C PRO A 22 -16.59 13.30 30.75
N LEU A 23 -17.69 12.73 31.26
CA LEU A 23 -18.82 12.29 30.45
C LEU A 23 -20.10 12.79 31.11
N ASN A 24 -20.77 13.72 30.45
CA ASN A 24 -22.06 14.24 30.89
C ASN A 24 -23.14 13.71 29.96
N GLY A 25 -24.09 12.92 30.46
CA GLY A 25 -25.11 12.32 29.60
C GLY A 25 -26.44 12.07 30.28
N LYS A 26 -27.47 11.86 29.46
CA LYS A 26 -28.82 11.46 29.83
C LYS A 26 -29.11 10.12 29.17
N VAL A 27 -29.65 9.18 29.94
CA VAL A 27 -30.06 7.87 29.46
C VAL A 27 -31.58 7.79 29.52
N LYS A 28 -32.21 7.47 28.39
CA LYS A 28 -33.63 7.12 28.30
C LYS A 28 -33.74 5.65 27.91
N LEU A 29 -34.20 4.85 28.85
CA LEU A 29 -34.35 3.41 28.72
C LEU A 29 -35.83 3.04 28.82
N ASP A 30 -36.35 2.37 27.81
CA ASP A 30 -37.71 1.83 27.76
C ASP A 30 -37.61 0.31 27.59
N VAL A 31 -37.93 -0.44 28.64
CA VAL A 31 -37.84 -1.91 28.68
C VAL A 31 -39.27 -2.46 28.77
N PRO A 32 -39.83 -2.96 27.66
CA PRO A 32 -41.15 -3.55 27.68
C PRO A 32 -41.14 -4.86 28.49
N LEU A 33 -42.12 -5.02 29.38
CA LEU A 33 -42.29 -6.24 30.18
C LEU A 33 -42.99 -7.38 29.42
N ALA A 34 -43.54 -7.08 28.24
CA ALA A 34 -44.20 -8.05 27.38
C ALA A 34 -43.19 -8.90 26.59
N HIS A 35 -43.42 -10.21 26.55
CA HIS A 35 -42.52 -11.16 25.88
C HIS A 35 -42.39 -10.82 24.38
N GLY A 36 -41.16 -10.65 23.89
CA GLY A 36 -40.85 -10.49 22.47
C GLY A 36 -40.68 -9.05 21.97
N GLN A 37 -40.88 -8.03 22.80
CA GLN A 37 -40.58 -6.64 22.42
C GLN A 37 -39.12 -6.28 22.73
N ARG A 38 -38.47 -5.54 21.83
CA ARG A 38 -37.09 -5.09 22.00
C ARG A 38 -37.04 -3.85 22.89
N PRO A 39 -36.08 -3.76 23.84
CA PRO A 39 -35.89 -2.57 24.63
C PRO A 39 -35.45 -1.41 23.73
N LYS A 40 -35.97 -0.20 23.99
CA LYS A 40 -35.51 1.02 23.33
C LYS A 40 -34.51 1.71 24.23
N VAL A 41 -33.33 1.99 23.70
CA VAL A 41 -32.25 2.65 24.40
C VAL A 41 -31.86 3.89 23.62
N LEU A 42 -31.98 5.05 24.24
CA LEU A 42 -31.49 6.33 23.74
C LEU A 42 -30.53 6.92 24.77
N VAL A 43 -29.31 7.22 24.36
CA VAL A 43 -28.27 7.81 25.22
C VAL A 43 -27.71 9.05 24.55
N ASP A 44 -27.92 10.20 25.17
CA ASP A 44 -27.28 11.45 24.76
C ASP A 44 -26.12 11.75 25.71
N PHE A 45 -24.94 12.00 25.18
CA PHE A 45 -23.76 12.32 26.00
C PHE A 45 -22.84 13.32 25.33
N ALA A 46 -22.12 14.08 26.13
CA ALA A 46 -21.15 15.06 25.70
C ALA A 46 -19.85 14.91 26.50
N THR A 47 -18.75 15.23 25.83
CA THR A 47 -17.41 15.32 26.42
C THR A 47 -16.72 16.58 25.96
N ALA A 48 -15.83 17.09 26.80
CA ALA A 48 -15.00 18.25 26.50
C ALA A 48 -13.50 17.92 26.39
N ASP A 49 -13.04 16.82 27.01
CA ASP A 49 -11.62 16.45 27.06
C ASP A 49 -11.44 14.97 27.44
N ALA A 50 -11.94 14.09 26.59
CA ALA A 50 -11.82 12.65 26.81
C ALA A 50 -10.65 12.05 26.04
N ILE A 51 -10.21 10.91 26.53
CA ILE A 51 -9.24 10.02 25.90
C ILE A 51 -9.98 8.72 25.58
N LEU A 52 -9.97 8.34 24.31
CA LEU A 52 -10.47 7.07 23.82
C LEU A 52 -9.29 6.23 23.29
N LYS A 53 -9.09 5.04 23.85
CA LYS A 53 -8.13 4.06 23.34
C LYS A 53 -8.87 2.96 22.62
N VAL A 54 -8.48 2.69 21.37
CA VAL A 54 -9.03 1.61 20.54
C VAL A 54 -7.93 0.58 20.32
N ALA A 55 -8.16 -0.69 20.59
CA ALA A 55 -7.17 -1.76 20.36
C ALA A 55 -7.84 -3.03 19.82
N PRO A 56 -7.20 -3.86 18.97
CA PRO A 56 -5.86 -3.73 18.38
C PRO A 56 -5.87 -3.24 16.90
N PRO A 57 -4.79 -2.57 16.41
CA PRO A 57 -3.64 -2.03 17.17
C PRO A 57 -4.04 -0.83 18.03
N SER A 58 -3.32 -0.61 19.13
CA SER A 58 -3.66 0.44 20.12
C SER A 58 -3.51 1.84 19.53
N LEU A 59 -4.63 2.52 19.30
CA LEU A 59 -4.71 3.92 18.88
C LEU A 59 -5.31 4.75 20.01
N GLU A 60 -4.60 5.81 20.42
CA GLU A 60 -5.12 6.79 21.37
C GLU A 60 -5.67 7.99 20.62
N LEU A 61 -6.91 8.35 20.93
CA LEU A 61 -7.61 9.54 20.50
C LEU A 61 -7.76 10.44 21.72
N SER A 62 -7.01 11.54 21.77
CA SER A 62 -6.98 12.45 22.91
C SER A 62 -7.75 13.73 22.62
N GLN A 63 -8.01 14.53 23.66
CA GLN A 63 -8.72 15.82 23.56
C GLN A 63 -10.07 15.69 22.83
N LEU A 64 -10.75 14.57 23.03
CA LEU A 64 -12.01 14.28 22.39
C LEU A 64 -13.11 15.16 22.97
N LYS A 65 -13.65 15.99 22.09
CA LYS A 65 -14.75 16.92 22.35
C LYS A 65 -15.83 16.69 21.31
N GLY A 66 -17.08 16.69 21.76
CA GLY A 66 -18.23 16.56 20.87
C GLY A 66 -19.49 16.14 21.61
N ASN A 67 -20.61 16.21 20.87
CA ASN A 67 -21.91 15.76 21.33
C ASN A 67 -22.29 14.50 20.58
N PHE A 68 -22.79 13.51 21.30
CA PHE A 68 -23.09 12.18 20.80
C PHE A 68 -24.49 11.74 21.21
N SER A 69 -25.14 10.98 20.34
CA SER A 69 -26.43 10.35 20.60
C SER A 69 -26.40 8.92 20.06
N PHE A 70 -26.72 7.95 20.90
CA PHE A 70 -26.83 6.55 20.55
C PHE A 70 -28.28 6.09 20.66
N ASP A 71 -28.77 5.49 19.58
CA ASP A 71 -30.10 4.90 19.48
C ASP A 71 -29.94 3.43 19.07
N ILE A 72 -30.52 2.48 19.81
CA ILE A 72 -30.35 1.04 19.55
C ILE A 72 -30.92 0.58 18.19
N ASP A 73 -31.88 1.31 17.62
CA ASP A 73 -32.50 0.98 16.33
C ASP A 73 -31.80 1.66 15.15
N LYS A 74 -31.01 2.72 15.43
CA LYS A 74 -30.33 3.53 14.39
C LYS A 74 -28.80 3.43 14.45
N GLY A 75 -28.20 3.47 15.62
CA GLY A 75 -26.75 3.50 15.84
C GLY A 75 -26.26 4.78 16.51
N LEU A 76 -24.96 5.04 16.40
CA LEU A 76 -24.31 6.21 16.98
C LEU A 76 -24.38 7.39 16.01
N SER A 77 -24.56 8.59 16.55
CA SER A 77 -24.46 9.86 15.83
C SER A 77 -23.72 10.87 16.69
N GLY A 78 -23.13 11.88 16.05
CA GLY A 78 -22.46 12.95 16.78
C GLY A 78 -21.91 14.01 15.84
N LYS A 79 -22.02 15.28 16.24
CA LYS A 79 -21.66 16.45 15.43
C LYS A 79 -20.53 17.24 16.10
N ASP A 80 -19.81 18.00 15.27
CA ASP A 80 -18.73 18.90 15.70
C ASP A 80 -17.67 18.19 16.56
N ILE A 81 -17.30 16.98 16.15
CA ILE A 81 -16.35 16.17 16.91
C ILE A 81 -14.94 16.63 16.56
N SER A 82 -14.20 17.08 17.57
CA SER A 82 -12.78 17.41 17.44
C SER A 82 -11.96 16.52 18.38
N LEU A 83 -10.85 16.00 17.90
CA LEU A 83 -9.93 15.16 18.67
C LEU A 83 -8.52 15.29 18.15
N HIS A 84 -7.55 14.71 18.86
CA HIS A 84 -6.18 14.56 18.40
C HIS A 84 -5.87 13.07 18.17
N ALA A 85 -5.30 12.76 17.01
CA ALA A 85 -4.79 11.43 16.68
C ALA A 85 -3.38 11.59 16.08
N PHE A 86 -2.45 10.71 16.46
CA PHE A 86 -1.04 10.81 16.04
C PHE A 86 -0.42 12.20 16.32
N GLY A 87 -0.85 12.86 17.40
CA GLY A 87 -0.41 14.21 17.76
C GLY A 87 -0.93 15.34 16.87
N LYS A 88 -1.85 15.06 15.94
CA LYS A 88 -2.42 16.04 15.00
C LYS A 88 -3.93 16.20 15.23
N PRO A 89 -4.49 17.38 14.97
CA PRO A 89 -5.93 17.60 15.07
C PRO A 89 -6.69 16.82 13.99
N VAL A 90 -7.85 16.29 14.39
CA VAL A 90 -8.79 15.56 13.54
C VAL A 90 -10.19 16.11 13.79
N SER A 91 -10.91 16.36 12.71
CA SER A 91 -12.34 16.66 12.74
C SER A 91 -13.12 15.43 12.31
N ALA A 92 -14.23 15.15 12.98
CA ALA A 92 -15.08 14.00 12.68
C ALA A 92 -16.58 14.32 12.78
N GLN A 93 -17.36 13.50 12.09
CA GLN A 93 -18.81 13.51 12.09
C GLN A 93 -19.30 12.07 12.11
N ILE A 94 -20.26 11.76 12.98
CA ILE A 94 -20.88 10.45 13.07
C ILE A 94 -22.35 10.56 12.69
N THR A 95 -22.81 9.67 11.83
CA THR A 95 -24.20 9.60 11.36
C THR A 95 -24.77 8.22 11.66
N ALA A 96 -25.93 8.17 12.30
CA ALA A 96 -26.69 6.95 12.46
C ALA A 96 -27.54 6.71 11.21
N GLU A 97 -27.30 5.59 10.53
CA GLU A 97 -27.95 5.18 9.26
C GLU A 97 -28.80 3.92 9.42
N GLY A 98 -28.99 3.45 10.65
CA GLY A 98 -29.77 2.27 10.95
C GLY A 98 -31.27 2.47 10.74
N GLN A 99 -31.93 1.40 10.32
CA GLN A 99 -33.37 1.32 10.10
C GLN A 99 -33.88 0.01 10.73
N GLY A 100 -34.02 -0.01 12.06
CA GLY A 100 -34.38 -1.21 12.83
C GLY A 100 -33.21 -2.19 13.07
N GLN A 101 -32.01 -1.82 12.62
CA GLN A 101 -30.73 -2.47 12.90
C GLN A 101 -29.65 -1.39 12.95
N ILE A 102 -28.70 -1.55 13.88
CA ILE A 102 -27.61 -0.59 14.10
C ILE A 102 -26.76 -0.46 12.83
N GLN A 103 -26.62 0.78 12.36
CA GLN A 103 -25.67 1.14 11.32
C GLN A 103 -25.14 2.55 11.57
N THR A 104 -23.82 2.69 11.64
CA THR A 104 -23.12 3.93 11.94
C THR A 104 -22.15 4.24 10.81
N ARG A 105 -22.12 5.49 10.35
CA ARG A 105 -21.07 6.02 9.47
C ARG A 105 -20.28 7.09 10.20
N ILE A 106 -18.97 6.90 10.25
CA ILE A 106 -18.00 7.83 10.83
C ILE A 106 -17.21 8.43 9.67
N ASN A 107 -17.25 9.75 9.51
CA ASN A 107 -16.38 10.48 8.62
C ASN A 107 -15.37 11.25 9.47
N ALA A 108 -14.09 11.19 9.13
CA ALA A 108 -13.04 11.93 9.80
C ALA A 108 -12.03 12.47 8.79
N SER A 109 -11.46 13.63 9.08
CA SER A 109 -10.42 14.24 8.26
C SER A 109 -9.29 14.77 9.13
N GLY A 110 -8.05 14.56 8.69
CA GLY A 110 -6.88 14.99 9.41
C GLY A 110 -5.61 14.84 8.57
N GLN A 111 -4.47 14.91 9.24
CA GLN A 111 -3.16 14.67 8.65
C GLN A 111 -2.35 13.78 9.59
N VAL A 112 -1.46 12.98 9.03
CA VAL A 112 -0.56 12.10 9.80
C VAL A 112 0.81 12.05 9.15
N ALA A 113 1.87 12.14 9.95
CA ALA A 113 3.22 11.89 9.45
C ALA A 113 3.35 10.41 9.11
N LEU A 114 3.90 10.07 7.94
CA LEU A 114 4.04 8.67 7.51
C LEU A 114 4.80 7.82 8.56
N LYS A 115 5.79 8.41 9.23
CA LYS A 115 6.53 7.76 10.31
C LYS A 115 5.61 7.39 11.49
N ALA A 116 4.77 8.31 11.95
CA ALA A 116 3.85 8.03 13.06
C ALA A 116 2.85 6.91 12.71
N LEU A 117 2.38 6.88 11.45
CA LEU A 117 1.49 5.83 10.96
C LEU A 117 2.19 4.46 10.91
N THR A 118 3.41 4.40 10.39
CA THR A 118 4.19 3.16 10.29
C THR A 118 4.65 2.64 11.64
N ASP A 119 5.04 3.53 12.57
CA ASP A 119 5.35 3.19 13.96
C ASP A 119 4.13 2.53 14.64
N TRP A 120 2.93 3.09 14.45
CA TRP A 120 1.69 2.54 15.00
C TRP A 120 1.31 1.17 14.40
N LEU A 121 1.54 0.99 13.10
CA LEU A 121 1.35 -0.30 12.43
C LEU A 121 2.48 -1.31 12.74
N GLN A 122 3.51 -0.90 13.49
CA GLN A 122 4.73 -1.67 13.72
C GLN A 122 5.41 -2.10 12.40
N TYR A 123 5.26 -1.29 11.35
CA TYR A 123 5.88 -1.53 10.06
C TYR A 123 7.30 -0.97 10.07
N THR A 124 8.29 -1.86 10.15
CA THR A 124 9.71 -1.50 10.31
C THR A 124 10.52 -1.51 9.02
N GLN A 125 9.92 -1.94 7.90
CA GLN A 125 10.65 -1.99 6.63
C GLN A 125 10.81 -0.57 6.07
N PRO A 126 11.94 -0.27 5.40
CA PRO A 126 12.13 1.02 4.77
C PRO A 126 11.07 1.26 3.71
N LEU A 127 10.46 2.45 3.74
CA LEU A 127 9.54 2.90 2.69
C LEU A 127 10.23 3.97 1.85
N PRO A 128 10.05 3.95 0.51
CA PRO A 128 10.49 5.01 -0.38
C PRO A 128 9.51 6.19 -0.33
N ALA A 129 9.14 6.63 0.86
CA ALA A 129 8.23 7.74 1.06
C ALA A 129 8.48 8.40 2.41
N SER A 130 8.24 9.70 2.49
CA SER A 130 8.40 10.49 3.71
C SER A 130 7.57 11.77 3.64
N GLY A 131 7.24 12.33 4.81
CA GLY A 131 6.45 13.54 4.94
C GLY A 131 5.08 13.31 5.56
N GLU A 132 4.14 14.19 5.21
CA GLU A 132 2.81 14.29 5.82
C GLU A 132 1.75 13.77 4.85
N LEU A 133 0.81 12.97 5.38
CA LEU A 133 -0.27 12.34 4.65
C LEU A 133 -1.61 12.98 5.09
N PRO A 134 -2.22 13.86 4.28
CA PRO A 134 -3.59 14.28 4.50
C PRO A 134 -4.54 13.12 4.23
N TYR A 135 -5.62 12.97 4.98
CA TYR A 135 -6.59 11.89 4.75
C TYR A 135 -8.02 12.33 5.02
N GLN A 136 -8.95 11.73 4.28
CA GLN A 136 -10.37 11.67 4.57
C GLN A 136 -10.75 10.20 4.74
N LEU A 137 -11.12 9.84 5.97
CA LEU A 137 -11.47 8.50 6.38
C LEU A 137 -12.98 8.39 6.54
N GLN A 138 -13.56 7.32 6.00
CA GLN A 138 -14.92 6.91 6.23
C GLN A 138 -14.92 5.48 6.77
N VAL A 139 -15.49 5.30 7.95
CA VAL A 139 -15.71 3.98 8.54
C VAL A 139 -17.21 3.77 8.63
N THR A 140 -17.66 2.66 8.06
CA THR A 140 -19.04 2.18 8.17
C THR A 140 -19.01 0.98 9.10
N LEU A 141 -19.82 0.99 10.16
CA LEU A 141 -19.93 -0.09 11.14
C LEU A 141 -21.39 -0.42 11.43
N GLY A 142 -21.76 -1.69 11.51
CA GLY A 142 -23.12 -2.10 11.84
C GLY A 142 -23.42 -3.55 11.52
N SER A 143 -24.70 -3.90 11.45
CA SER A 143 -25.13 -5.27 11.14
C SER A 143 -25.01 -5.62 9.66
N ARG A 144 -25.02 -4.61 8.76
CA ARG A 144 -25.10 -4.83 7.30
C ARG A 144 -23.77 -4.67 6.59
N ASP A 145 -23.06 -3.57 6.86
CA ASP A 145 -21.77 -3.26 6.25
C ASP A 145 -20.76 -2.86 7.33
N ASN A 146 -19.56 -3.41 7.23
CA ASN A 146 -18.40 -3.03 8.04
C ASN A 146 -17.20 -2.86 7.12
N ARG A 147 -16.79 -1.61 6.88
CA ARG A 147 -15.73 -1.25 5.94
C ARG A 147 -15.08 0.07 6.31
N LEU A 148 -13.79 0.16 6.02
CA LEU A 148 -12.98 1.37 6.07
C LEU A 148 -12.64 1.81 4.63
N ILE A 149 -12.78 3.10 4.36
CA ILE A 149 -12.33 3.77 3.15
C ILE A 149 -11.48 4.95 3.57
N VAL A 150 -10.32 5.14 2.95
CA VAL A 150 -9.45 6.30 3.14
C VAL A 150 -9.16 6.88 1.78
N ASN A 151 -9.41 8.17 1.59
CA ASN A 151 -8.97 8.92 0.43
C ASN A 151 -7.87 9.89 0.86
N SER A 152 -6.92 10.16 -0.03
CA SER A 152 -5.84 11.12 0.20
C SER A 152 -5.39 11.75 -1.12
N SER A 153 -5.15 13.06 -1.09
CA SER A 153 -4.52 13.80 -2.19
C SER A 153 -3.00 13.58 -2.25
N LEU A 154 -2.42 12.95 -1.22
CA LEU A 154 -0.97 12.75 -1.03
C LEU A 154 -0.12 14.04 -1.04
N LYS A 155 -0.74 15.23 -1.04
CA LYS A 155 -0.03 16.50 -0.98
C LYS A 155 0.65 16.65 0.38
N GLY A 156 1.96 16.86 0.39
CA GLY A 156 2.82 16.83 1.57
C GLY A 156 3.63 15.55 1.74
N LEU A 157 3.31 14.49 0.98
CA LEU A 157 4.06 13.23 0.96
C LEU A 157 4.99 13.16 -0.25
N ALA A 158 6.29 13.02 -0.02
CA ALA A 158 7.24 12.66 -1.07
C ALA A 158 7.25 11.14 -1.27
N ILE A 159 7.29 10.70 -2.53
CA ILE A 159 7.42 9.30 -2.92
C ILE A 159 8.66 9.18 -3.81
N ASP A 160 9.68 8.54 -3.26
CA ASP A 160 11.01 8.37 -3.85
C ASP A 160 11.10 7.04 -4.60
N LEU A 161 10.20 6.89 -5.58
CA LEU A 161 10.20 5.78 -6.53
C LEU A 161 10.64 6.29 -7.90
N PRO A 162 11.27 5.46 -8.74
CA PRO A 162 11.55 5.86 -10.11
C PRO A 162 10.27 6.15 -10.91
N ALA A 163 10.43 6.83 -12.03
CA ALA A 163 9.33 7.08 -12.95
C ALA A 163 8.65 5.76 -13.38
N PRO A 164 7.32 5.77 -13.58
CA PRO A 164 6.39 6.90 -13.45
C PRO A 164 5.82 7.11 -12.03
N PHE A 165 6.29 6.38 -11.02
CA PHE A 165 5.63 6.29 -9.71
C PHE A 165 6.14 7.28 -8.66
N GLY A 166 7.31 7.88 -8.87
CA GLY A 166 7.84 8.92 -7.98
C GLY A 166 7.03 10.20 -7.99
N LYS A 167 6.98 10.92 -6.86
CA LYS A 167 6.26 12.19 -6.70
C LYS A 167 6.97 13.09 -5.68
N ALA A 168 7.06 14.39 -5.97
CA ALA A 168 7.56 15.38 -5.01
C ALA A 168 6.52 15.72 -3.92
N ALA A 169 6.95 16.24 -2.77
CA ALA A 169 6.03 16.56 -1.67
C ALA A 169 4.94 17.58 -2.06
N GLY A 170 5.25 18.56 -2.91
CA GLY A 170 4.32 19.61 -3.34
C GLY A 170 3.24 19.15 -4.34
N GLU A 171 3.46 18.03 -5.03
CA GLU A 171 2.55 17.50 -6.04
C GLU A 171 1.32 16.85 -5.39
N THR A 172 0.25 16.70 -6.16
CA THR A 172 -0.96 15.96 -5.73
C THR A 172 -1.09 14.68 -6.53
N ARG A 173 -1.42 13.58 -5.88
CA ARG A 173 -1.82 12.32 -6.52
C ARG A 173 -2.94 11.71 -5.71
N ASP A 174 -4.13 11.73 -6.28
CA ASP A 174 -5.30 11.17 -5.62
C ASP A 174 -5.11 9.67 -5.42
N SER A 175 -5.39 9.22 -4.21
CA SER A 175 -5.24 7.84 -3.79
C SER A 175 -6.43 7.43 -2.93
N ARG A 176 -6.72 6.14 -3.00
CA ARG A 176 -7.77 5.51 -2.23
C ARG A 176 -7.25 4.22 -1.63
N PHE A 177 -7.70 3.92 -0.43
CA PHE A 177 -7.52 2.65 0.24
C PHE A 177 -8.86 2.17 0.78
N GLY A 178 -9.20 0.91 0.55
CA GLY A 178 -10.41 0.27 1.04
C GLY A 178 -10.07 -1.00 1.80
N LEU A 179 -10.82 -1.28 2.87
CA LEU A 179 -10.63 -2.43 3.73
C LEU A 179 -11.98 -2.93 4.27
N THR A 180 -12.34 -4.18 4.02
CA THR A 180 -13.49 -4.78 4.72
C THR A 180 -13.13 -5.05 6.17
N LEU A 181 -14.08 -4.87 7.09
CA LEU A 181 -13.87 -5.05 8.54
C LEU A 181 -14.60 -6.28 9.09
N GLN A 182 -15.42 -6.93 8.26
CA GLN A 182 -16.18 -8.13 8.59
C GLN A 182 -16.08 -9.20 7.50
N GLY A 183 -16.61 -10.39 7.82
CA GLY A 183 -16.77 -11.50 6.89
C GLY A 183 -15.60 -12.49 6.90
N PRO A 184 -15.73 -13.59 6.15
CA PRO A 184 -14.73 -14.67 6.14
C PRO A 184 -13.43 -14.25 5.43
N GLU A 185 -13.51 -13.29 4.50
CA GLU A 185 -12.35 -12.75 3.79
C GLU A 185 -12.13 -11.28 4.15
N ARG A 186 -10.86 -10.94 4.41
CA ARG A 186 -10.38 -9.57 4.42
C ARG A 186 -10.09 -9.13 3.00
N ARG A 187 -10.83 -8.15 2.50
CA ARG A 187 -10.60 -7.51 1.20
C ARG A 187 -9.89 -6.18 1.40
N ILE A 188 -8.86 -5.95 0.58
CA ILE A 188 -8.08 -4.72 0.53
C ILE A 188 -8.11 -4.25 -0.93
N ASP A 189 -8.48 -3.01 -1.14
CA ASP A 189 -8.37 -2.34 -2.44
C ASP A 189 -7.56 -1.05 -2.30
N GLY A 190 -6.88 -0.66 -3.37
CA GLY A 190 -6.10 0.56 -3.39
C GLY A 190 -6.02 1.16 -4.79
N SER A 191 -5.94 2.48 -4.87
CA SER A 191 -5.61 3.19 -6.11
C SER A 191 -4.59 4.27 -5.85
N TYR A 192 -3.73 4.49 -6.84
CA TYR A 192 -2.71 5.52 -6.85
C TYR A 192 -2.75 6.21 -8.21
N ALA A 193 -3.49 7.33 -8.26
CA ALA A 193 -3.85 8.01 -9.49
C ALA A 193 -4.34 7.02 -10.57
N ASP A 194 -4.00 7.27 -11.83
CA ASP A 194 -4.19 6.33 -12.94
C ASP A 194 -2.94 5.47 -13.19
N LEU A 195 -2.03 5.39 -12.21
CA LEU A 195 -0.75 4.70 -12.33
C LEU A 195 -0.79 3.29 -11.76
N ALA A 196 -1.58 3.06 -10.70
CA ALA A 196 -1.71 1.72 -10.14
C ALA A 196 -3.04 1.51 -9.43
N ARG A 197 -3.54 0.27 -9.51
CA ARG A 197 -4.67 -0.23 -8.73
C ARG A 197 -4.32 -1.57 -8.11
N PHE A 198 -4.74 -1.79 -6.87
CA PHE A 198 -4.47 -2.98 -6.11
C PHE A 198 -5.77 -3.61 -5.64
N ALA A 199 -5.88 -4.93 -5.76
CA ALA A 199 -6.97 -5.70 -5.19
C ALA A 199 -6.40 -6.94 -4.52
N TYR A 200 -6.76 -7.18 -3.27
CA TYR A 200 -6.30 -8.32 -2.50
C TYR A 200 -7.42 -8.89 -1.64
N ALA A 201 -7.47 -10.21 -1.54
CA ALA A 201 -8.40 -10.90 -0.65
C ALA A 201 -7.65 -12.05 0.04
N ALA A 202 -7.84 -12.17 1.35
CA ALA A 202 -7.28 -13.26 2.13
C ALA A 202 -8.27 -13.71 3.20
N PRO A 203 -8.16 -14.95 3.72
CA PRO A 203 -8.85 -15.34 4.94
C PRO A 203 -8.54 -14.34 6.07
N ALA A 204 -9.54 -13.96 6.86
CA ALA A 204 -9.41 -12.89 7.86
C ALA A 204 -8.31 -13.14 8.91
N ASP A 205 -8.01 -14.41 9.21
CA ASP A 205 -6.99 -14.88 10.15
C ASP A 205 -5.64 -15.18 9.49
N ARG A 206 -5.56 -15.23 8.15
CA ARG A 206 -4.37 -15.63 7.39
C ARG A 206 -4.10 -14.70 6.22
N LEU A 207 -3.76 -13.46 6.54
CA LEU A 207 -3.43 -12.44 5.52
C LEU A 207 -2.31 -12.86 4.56
N ALA A 208 -1.40 -13.75 4.95
CA ALA A 208 -0.34 -14.26 4.09
C ALA A 208 -0.82 -15.28 3.03
N GLN A 209 -1.98 -15.91 3.23
CA GLN A 209 -2.56 -16.92 2.32
C GLN A 209 -3.62 -16.31 1.40
N GLY A 210 -3.37 -15.08 0.96
CA GLY A 210 -4.30 -14.37 0.09
C GLY A 210 -3.99 -14.49 -1.38
N ARG A 211 -4.81 -13.79 -2.15
CA ARG A 211 -4.71 -13.66 -3.59
C ARG A 211 -4.90 -12.21 -3.97
N GLY A 212 -4.11 -11.71 -4.90
CA GLY A 212 -4.28 -10.34 -5.34
C GLY A 212 -3.58 -9.98 -6.62
N GLU A 213 -3.93 -8.80 -7.10
CA GLU A 213 -3.43 -8.19 -8.31
C GLU A 213 -2.98 -6.76 -8.03
N LEU A 214 -1.77 -6.45 -8.48
CA LEU A 214 -1.32 -5.09 -8.70
C LEU A 214 -1.40 -4.81 -10.21
N LEU A 215 -2.34 -3.96 -10.60
CA LEU A 215 -2.45 -3.46 -11.96
C LEU A 215 -1.67 -2.15 -12.09
N LEU A 216 -0.76 -2.06 -13.05
CA LEU A 216 -0.02 -0.84 -13.41
C LEU A 216 -0.66 -0.19 -14.66
N GLY A 217 -0.89 1.11 -14.59
CA GLY A 217 -1.63 1.89 -15.57
C GLY A 217 -3.14 1.90 -15.31
N THR A 218 -3.91 2.10 -16.38
CA THR A 218 -5.37 2.26 -16.33
C THR A 218 -6.11 0.92 -16.35
N GLY A 219 -7.35 0.91 -15.83
CA GLY A 219 -8.21 -0.28 -15.77
C GLY A 219 -8.40 -0.80 -14.35
N GLU A 220 -9.27 -1.78 -14.14
CA GLU A 220 -9.58 -2.28 -12.79
C GLU A 220 -8.75 -3.49 -12.39
N ALA A 221 -8.25 -3.48 -11.15
CA ALA A 221 -7.59 -4.64 -10.57
C ALA A 221 -8.64 -5.71 -10.22
N SER A 222 -8.36 -6.95 -10.60
CA SER A 222 -9.25 -8.09 -10.44
C SER A 222 -8.59 -9.18 -9.59
N LEU A 223 -9.36 -9.74 -8.66
CA LEU A 223 -8.88 -10.81 -7.80
C LEU A 223 -8.60 -12.08 -8.63
N PRO A 224 -7.38 -12.64 -8.60
CA PRO A 224 -7.11 -13.93 -9.24
C PRO A 224 -7.83 -15.06 -8.51
N SER A 225 -7.93 -16.22 -9.17
CA SER A 225 -8.47 -17.45 -8.58
C SER A 225 -7.44 -18.17 -7.69
N GLY A 226 -6.17 -18.20 -8.12
CA GLY A 226 -5.06 -18.80 -7.38
C GLY A 226 -4.52 -17.92 -6.26
N GLN A 227 -3.87 -18.54 -5.27
CA GLN A 227 -3.15 -17.83 -4.20
C GLN A 227 -1.93 -17.08 -4.74
N GLY A 228 -1.52 -16.06 -4.02
CA GLY A 228 -0.36 -15.22 -4.33
C GLY A 228 -0.70 -13.94 -5.08
N LEU A 229 0.34 -13.19 -5.40
CA LEU A 229 0.26 -11.89 -6.04
C LEU A 229 0.58 -12.01 -7.52
N ARG A 230 -0.18 -11.32 -8.36
CA ARG A 230 0.18 -11.07 -9.76
C ARG A 230 0.35 -9.59 -10.01
N VAL A 231 1.29 -9.24 -10.85
CA VAL A 231 1.45 -7.89 -11.38
C VAL A 231 1.03 -7.93 -12.85
N ARG A 232 0.12 -7.05 -13.24
CA ARG A 232 -0.24 -6.86 -14.65
C ARG A 232 -0.18 -5.38 -14.99
N GLY A 233 -0.10 -5.03 -16.26
CA GLY A 233 -0.28 -3.64 -16.63
C GLY A 233 0.23 -3.24 -17.99
N ARG A 234 -0.01 -1.97 -18.31
CA ARG A 234 0.54 -1.30 -19.47
C ARG A 234 1.24 -0.02 -19.04
N LEU A 235 2.49 0.14 -19.47
CA LEU A 235 3.30 1.32 -19.24
C LEU A 235 3.71 1.90 -20.59
N GLU A 236 3.80 3.22 -20.68
CA GLU A 236 4.34 3.87 -21.87
C GLU A 236 5.85 3.68 -21.94
N THR A 237 6.53 3.96 -20.83
CA THR A 237 7.97 3.84 -20.71
C THR A 237 8.36 3.20 -19.37
N LEU A 238 9.47 2.47 -19.36
CA LEU A 238 10.08 1.95 -18.14
C LEU A 238 11.59 1.94 -18.31
N ASP A 239 12.31 2.57 -17.38
CA ASP A 239 13.77 2.47 -17.28
C ASP A 239 14.14 1.55 -16.14
N LEU A 240 14.76 0.41 -16.43
CA LEU A 240 15.03 -0.63 -15.45
C LEU A 240 16.17 -0.27 -14.48
N ALA A 241 17.13 0.56 -14.89
CA ALA A 241 18.34 0.80 -14.10
C ALA A 241 18.04 1.51 -12.75
N PRO A 242 17.23 2.59 -12.70
CA PRO A 242 16.80 3.19 -11.44
C PRO A 242 16.01 2.22 -10.55
N TRP A 243 15.20 1.33 -11.13
CA TRP A 243 14.44 0.33 -10.38
C TRP A 243 15.33 -0.72 -9.73
N GLN A 244 16.40 -1.15 -10.40
CA GLN A 244 17.38 -2.09 -9.83
C GLN A 244 18.06 -1.49 -8.59
N GLN A 245 18.57 -0.26 -8.71
CA GLN A 245 19.19 0.46 -7.58
C GLN A 245 18.21 0.65 -6.42
N GLN A 246 16.95 0.99 -6.74
CA GLN A 246 15.91 1.16 -5.74
C GLN A 246 15.58 -0.15 -5.01
N MET A 247 15.51 -1.27 -5.73
CA MET A 247 15.26 -2.59 -5.14
C MET A 247 16.41 -3.05 -4.24
N GLU A 248 17.66 -2.77 -4.60
CA GLU A 248 18.82 -3.07 -3.76
C GLU A 248 18.78 -2.30 -2.43
N ARG A 249 18.36 -1.03 -2.48
CA ARG A 249 18.18 -0.19 -1.27
C ARG A 249 17.06 -0.68 -0.37
N LEU A 250 15.94 -1.13 -0.95
CA LEU A 250 14.76 -1.58 -0.21
C LEU A 250 14.87 -3.02 0.30
N ALA A 251 15.66 -3.88 -0.35
CA ALA A 251 15.80 -5.29 0.01
C ALA A 251 16.36 -5.53 1.43
N GLY A 252 17.02 -4.53 2.04
CA GLY A 252 17.47 -4.57 3.43
C GLY A 252 18.25 -5.84 3.77
N LYS A 253 17.88 -6.50 4.88
CA LYS A 253 18.48 -7.77 5.35
C LYS A 253 17.74 -9.04 4.88
N ASP A 254 16.63 -8.90 4.18
CA ASP A 254 15.86 -10.03 3.62
C ASP A 254 15.73 -9.90 2.10
N PRO A 255 16.82 -10.09 1.34
CA PRO A 255 16.84 -9.98 -0.11
C PRO A 255 16.16 -11.19 -0.77
N GLY A 256 14.88 -11.41 -0.48
CA GLY A 256 14.02 -12.33 -1.22
C GLY A 256 13.06 -13.22 -0.42
N GLY A 257 12.92 -13.06 0.90
CA GLY A 257 12.28 -14.06 1.76
C GLY A 257 10.77 -14.28 1.54
N SER A 258 9.93 -13.25 1.60
CA SER A 258 8.46 -13.45 1.65
C SER A 258 7.70 -12.87 0.45
N ALA A 259 8.01 -11.63 0.05
CA ALA A 259 7.32 -10.97 -1.06
C ALA A 259 7.60 -11.64 -2.43
N ARG A 260 8.83 -12.10 -2.66
CA ARG A 260 9.19 -12.83 -3.89
C ARG A 260 8.55 -14.22 -3.94
N GLN A 261 8.34 -14.86 -2.79
CA GLN A 261 7.68 -16.17 -2.72
C GLN A 261 6.18 -16.08 -2.96
N ASN A 262 5.56 -14.96 -2.55
CA ASN A 262 4.15 -14.71 -2.81
C ASN A 262 3.85 -14.25 -4.24
N LEU A 263 4.80 -13.65 -4.95
CA LEU A 263 4.63 -13.27 -6.35
C LEU A 263 4.53 -14.54 -7.23
N GLN A 264 3.51 -14.60 -8.08
CA GLN A 264 3.23 -15.74 -8.97
C GLN A 264 3.42 -15.40 -10.44
N SER A 265 3.13 -14.15 -10.84
CA SER A 265 3.30 -13.74 -12.23
C SER A 265 3.49 -12.23 -12.38
N VAL A 266 4.21 -11.86 -13.44
CA VAL A 266 4.30 -10.48 -13.94
C VAL A 266 3.95 -10.50 -15.42
N ASP A 267 2.98 -9.71 -15.85
CA ASP A 267 2.59 -9.55 -17.27
C ASP A 267 2.49 -8.06 -17.60
N LEU A 268 3.53 -7.53 -18.24
CA LEU A 268 3.65 -6.11 -18.54
C LEU A 268 3.80 -5.88 -20.03
N SER A 269 2.98 -4.97 -20.56
CA SER A 269 3.15 -4.41 -21.90
C SER A 269 3.76 -3.01 -21.78
N ILE A 270 4.93 -2.80 -22.34
CA ILE A 270 5.70 -1.56 -22.19
C ILE A 270 5.97 -0.97 -23.59
N GLY A 271 5.59 0.29 -23.81
CA GLY A 271 5.83 0.97 -25.08
C GLY A 271 7.33 1.06 -25.41
N GLN A 272 8.13 1.54 -24.47
CA GLN A 272 9.59 1.59 -24.53
C GLN A 272 10.21 1.14 -23.20
N LEU A 273 10.95 0.04 -23.22
CA LEU A 273 11.68 -0.48 -22.07
C LEU A 273 13.18 -0.24 -22.26
N LYS A 274 13.80 0.53 -21.36
CA LYS A 274 15.26 0.65 -21.29
C LYS A 274 15.81 -0.38 -20.32
N ALA A 275 16.59 -1.32 -20.82
CA ALA A 275 17.17 -2.38 -20.00
C ALA A 275 18.54 -2.78 -20.54
N PHE A 276 19.53 -2.90 -19.65
CA PHE A 276 20.89 -3.39 -19.99
C PHE A 276 21.56 -2.63 -21.15
N GLY A 277 21.34 -1.31 -21.24
CA GLY A 277 21.89 -0.49 -22.32
C GLY A 277 21.17 -0.63 -23.67
N MET A 278 20.03 -1.35 -23.72
CA MET A 278 19.21 -1.49 -24.91
C MET A 278 17.85 -0.80 -24.74
N ASP A 279 17.36 -0.22 -25.84
CA ASP A 279 15.98 0.23 -25.98
C ASP A 279 15.14 -0.90 -26.61
N LEU A 280 14.21 -1.45 -25.84
CA LEU A 280 13.27 -2.48 -26.28
C LEU A 280 11.92 -1.84 -26.60
N ASN A 281 11.55 -1.82 -27.87
CA ASN A 281 10.30 -1.22 -28.35
C ASN A 281 9.16 -2.25 -28.38
N GLN A 282 7.99 -1.83 -27.88
CA GLN A 282 6.79 -2.66 -27.74
C GLN A 282 7.06 -3.95 -26.96
N ALA A 283 7.78 -3.84 -25.84
CA ALA A 283 8.20 -4.96 -25.04
C ALA A 283 7.04 -5.57 -24.24
N VAL A 284 6.76 -6.85 -24.45
CA VAL A 284 5.87 -7.67 -23.63
C VAL A 284 6.71 -8.59 -22.75
N ILE A 285 6.62 -8.37 -21.45
CA ILE A 285 7.36 -9.11 -20.42
C ILE A 285 6.38 -10.02 -19.71
N ARG A 286 6.61 -11.34 -19.81
CA ARG A 286 5.85 -12.35 -19.08
C ARG A 286 6.79 -13.14 -18.18
N LEU A 287 6.55 -13.08 -16.89
CA LEU A 287 7.28 -13.81 -15.86
C LEU A 287 6.29 -14.71 -15.13
N LEU A 288 6.56 -16.01 -15.06
CA LEU A 288 5.68 -16.99 -14.41
C LEU A 288 6.45 -17.81 -13.40
N ARG A 289 5.85 -18.04 -12.24
CA ARG A 289 6.40 -18.90 -11.20
C ARG A 289 6.20 -20.37 -11.58
N GLY A 290 7.30 -21.10 -11.76
CA GLY A 290 7.34 -22.51 -12.15
C GLY A 290 8.04 -23.39 -11.09
N GLY A 291 7.51 -23.40 -9.86
CA GLY A 291 8.12 -24.12 -8.73
C GLY A 291 9.28 -23.34 -8.09
N PRO A 292 10.52 -23.88 -8.06
CA PRO A 292 11.71 -23.19 -7.54
C PRO A 292 12.43 -22.35 -8.61
N ALA A 293 11.75 -22.01 -9.70
CA ALA A 293 12.29 -21.24 -10.80
C ALA A 293 11.25 -20.29 -11.38
N TRP A 294 11.75 -19.25 -12.04
CA TRP A 294 10.97 -18.30 -12.81
C TRP A 294 11.19 -18.52 -14.29
N ASP A 295 10.10 -18.60 -15.04
CA ASP A 295 10.12 -18.63 -16.50
C ASP A 295 9.82 -17.23 -17.01
N LEU A 296 10.83 -16.60 -17.61
CA LEU A 296 10.77 -15.29 -18.23
C LEU A 296 10.60 -15.47 -19.75
N ARG A 297 9.67 -14.73 -20.34
CA ARG A 297 9.57 -14.49 -21.78
C ARG A 297 9.61 -12.99 -22.04
N VAL A 298 10.45 -12.60 -22.98
CA VAL A 298 10.53 -11.24 -23.51
C VAL A 298 10.18 -11.28 -24.99
N ASP A 299 9.28 -10.39 -25.39
CA ASP A 299 8.85 -10.22 -26.78
C ASP A 299 8.89 -8.73 -27.11
N SER A 300 9.89 -8.30 -27.89
CA SER A 300 10.02 -6.92 -28.38
C SER A 300 10.50 -6.93 -29.84
N ARG A 301 10.57 -5.75 -30.46
CA ARG A 301 11.11 -5.63 -31.82
C ARG A 301 12.59 -6.04 -31.92
N GLU A 302 13.34 -5.85 -30.84
CA GLU A 302 14.78 -6.07 -30.76
C GLU A 302 15.11 -7.45 -30.20
N VAL A 303 14.34 -7.95 -29.22
CA VAL A 303 14.63 -9.19 -28.51
C VAL A 303 13.39 -10.07 -28.42
N ILE A 304 13.51 -11.31 -28.88
CA ILE A 304 12.55 -12.37 -28.61
C ILE A 304 13.31 -13.51 -27.96
N GLY A 305 12.92 -13.85 -26.73
CA GLY A 305 13.67 -14.79 -25.91
C GLY A 305 12.88 -15.38 -24.77
N ASN A 306 13.37 -16.50 -24.26
CA ASN A 306 12.94 -17.05 -22.99
C ASN A 306 14.15 -17.32 -22.09
N ALA A 307 13.99 -17.11 -20.79
CA ALA A 307 14.97 -17.43 -19.79
C ALA A 307 14.32 -18.21 -18.64
N ARG A 308 15.06 -19.15 -18.07
CA ARG A 308 14.67 -19.83 -16.83
C ARG A 308 15.66 -19.44 -15.75
N ILE A 309 15.13 -18.87 -14.67
CA ILE A 309 15.90 -18.27 -13.58
C ILE A 309 15.58 -19.07 -12.30
N PRO A 310 16.47 -19.99 -11.87
CA PRO A 310 16.30 -20.69 -10.60
C PRO A 310 16.38 -19.74 -9.39
N ASP A 311 15.67 -20.05 -8.31
CA ASP A 311 15.81 -19.32 -7.05
C ASP A 311 17.19 -19.50 -6.41
N ALA A 312 17.76 -20.71 -6.56
CA ALA A 312 19.07 -21.03 -6.05
C ALA A 312 20.15 -20.32 -6.88
N LYS A 313 20.89 -19.41 -6.24
CA LYS A 313 21.99 -18.66 -6.89
C LYS A 313 23.09 -19.56 -7.48
N THR A 314 23.19 -20.79 -7.01
CA THR A 314 24.17 -21.79 -7.47
C THR A 314 23.71 -22.58 -8.69
N ALA A 315 22.42 -22.53 -9.04
CA ALA A 315 21.89 -23.23 -10.20
C ALA A 315 22.03 -22.35 -11.47
N PRO A 316 22.43 -22.93 -12.62
CA PRO A 316 22.65 -22.16 -13.83
C PRO A 316 21.34 -21.59 -14.38
N MET A 317 21.39 -20.33 -14.83
CA MET A 317 20.31 -19.73 -15.62
C MET A 317 20.40 -20.22 -17.06
N SER A 318 19.28 -20.61 -17.66
CA SER A 318 19.24 -21.00 -19.07
C SER A 318 18.54 -19.92 -19.89
N ILE A 319 19.21 -19.37 -20.89
CA ILE A 319 18.67 -18.34 -21.78
C ILE A 319 18.62 -18.91 -23.20
N ARG A 320 17.49 -18.74 -23.87
CA ARG A 320 17.31 -19.08 -25.29
C ARG A 320 16.74 -17.88 -26.00
N LEU A 321 17.52 -17.29 -26.89
CA LEU A 321 17.11 -16.15 -27.71
C LEU A 321 16.69 -16.68 -29.08
N GLN A 322 15.47 -16.35 -29.51
CA GLN A 322 15.01 -16.60 -30.87
C GLN A 322 15.46 -15.49 -31.84
N SER A 323 15.52 -14.25 -31.37
CA SER A 323 15.95 -13.09 -32.15
C SER A 323 16.64 -12.08 -31.24
N LEU A 324 17.76 -11.52 -31.70
CA LEU A 324 18.47 -10.43 -31.06
C LEU A 324 18.93 -9.45 -32.13
N ARG A 325 18.44 -8.22 -32.07
CA ARG A 325 18.90 -7.10 -32.90
C ARG A 325 19.69 -6.15 -32.00
N LEU A 326 20.98 -6.08 -32.24
CA LEU A 326 21.84 -5.13 -31.56
C LEU A 326 21.73 -3.75 -32.24
N PRO A 327 21.79 -2.65 -31.48
CA PRO A 327 21.90 -1.34 -32.08
C PRO A 327 23.14 -1.28 -32.98
N PRO A 328 23.10 -0.52 -34.09
CA PRO A 328 24.28 -0.31 -34.92
C PRO A 328 25.41 0.28 -34.06
N ALA A 329 26.62 -0.25 -34.24
CA ALA A 329 27.80 0.26 -33.54
C ALA A 329 27.98 1.75 -33.84
N ASP A 330 28.33 2.53 -32.82
CA ASP A 330 28.54 3.96 -32.96
C ASP A 330 29.69 4.18 -33.97
N PRO A 331 29.47 4.87 -35.11
CA PRO A 331 30.51 5.07 -36.13
C PRO A 331 31.77 5.77 -35.58
N ASN A 332 31.63 6.47 -34.45
CA ASN A 332 32.74 7.15 -33.78
C ASN A 332 33.64 6.21 -32.96
N GLU A 333 33.19 5.02 -32.56
CA GLU A 333 34.07 4.01 -31.92
C GLU A 333 34.85 3.20 -32.96
N ALA A 334 34.28 2.99 -34.16
CA ALA A 334 34.96 2.31 -35.26
C ALA A 334 36.07 3.15 -35.92
N GLN A 335 36.16 4.45 -35.63
CA GLN A 335 37.24 5.33 -36.13
C GLN A 335 38.47 5.41 -35.21
N ALA A 336 38.46 4.73 -34.06
CA ALA A 336 39.64 4.61 -33.20
C ALA A 336 40.66 3.55 -33.68
N GLU A 337 40.55 3.06 -34.93
CA GLU A 337 41.54 2.16 -35.54
C GLU A 337 42.81 2.90 -36.01
N ASN A 338 42.83 4.24 -35.93
CA ASN A 338 44.00 5.10 -36.16
C ASN A 338 44.40 5.92 -34.92
N ALA A 339 44.25 5.36 -33.71
CA ALA A 339 45.02 5.87 -32.58
C ALA A 339 46.52 5.66 -32.88
N PRO A 340 47.39 6.68 -32.77
CA PRO A 340 48.83 6.49 -32.98
C PRO A 340 49.33 5.42 -32.02
N ASP A 341 50.10 4.46 -32.55
CA ASP A 341 50.70 3.36 -31.78
C ASP A 341 51.36 3.93 -30.51
N PRO A 342 50.86 3.58 -29.29
CA PRO A 342 51.40 4.09 -28.04
C PRO A 342 52.84 3.62 -27.76
N LEU A 343 53.42 2.82 -28.65
CA LEU A 343 54.82 2.38 -28.64
C LEU A 343 55.66 2.96 -29.77
N ALA A 344 55.11 3.84 -30.63
CA ALA A 344 55.86 4.45 -31.74
C ALA A 344 57.11 5.22 -31.27
N ASP A 345 57.08 5.76 -30.04
CA ASP A 345 58.20 6.51 -29.44
C ASP A 345 59.06 5.70 -28.45
N VAL A 346 58.81 4.39 -28.30
CA VAL A 346 59.56 3.54 -27.37
C VAL A 346 60.72 2.85 -28.09
N ASP A 347 61.93 3.42 -27.99
CA ASP A 347 63.18 2.78 -28.43
C ASP A 347 63.76 1.88 -27.31
N PRO A 348 63.68 0.55 -27.42
CA PRO A 348 64.17 -0.37 -26.39
C PRO A 348 65.69 -0.37 -26.21
N ARG A 349 66.47 0.34 -27.06
CA ARG A 349 67.93 0.46 -26.92
C ARG A 349 68.36 1.55 -25.95
N LYS A 350 67.45 2.46 -25.55
CA LYS A 350 67.75 3.55 -24.61
C LYS A 350 67.39 3.23 -23.15
N GLN A 351 66.77 2.07 -22.87
CA GLN A 351 66.52 1.63 -21.50
C GLN A 351 67.65 0.72 -20.97
N ARG A 352 68.85 1.27 -20.87
CA ARG A 352 69.92 0.71 -20.04
C ARG A 352 70.87 1.83 -19.58
N ALA A 353 70.56 2.42 -18.44
CA ALA A 353 71.51 2.94 -17.44
C ALA A 353 70.75 3.75 -16.38
N GLY A 354 70.75 3.27 -15.14
CA GLY A 354 70.16 3.96 -13.99
C GLY A 354 69.75 3.01 -12.87
N LEU A 355 70.67 2.13 -12.47
CA LEU A 355 70.71 1.57 -11.12
C LEU A 355 71.67 2.43 -10.31
#